data_AF-A0A6A6TTM1-F1
#
_entry.id   AF-A0A6A6TTM1-F1
#
_cell.length_a   1.000
_cell.length_b   1.000
_cell.length_c   1.000
_cell.angle_alpha   90.00
_cell.angle_beta   90.00
_cell.angle_gamma   90.00
#
_symmetry.space_group_name_H-M   'P 1'
#
loop_
_entity.id
_entity.type
_entity.pdbx_description
1 polymer ?
#
loop_
_entity_poly.entity_id
_entity_poly.type
_entity_poly.pdbx_seq_one_letter_code
_entity_poly.pdbx_strand_id
1 'polypeptide(L)'
;MATLADLPTELLVLICRELPLFSLYNLRRANSRLAALIKENSTGISAWVAHRTFSDAVLATDDSQIKDFEWLNSKILDFLAAVLVDRIQDDSFDLFGGPYGITAEDDRSHFPRVRITKGLQILRQLSKIYNDAKVQMPKPSFRNTVRRALRTRSFKNTMKQVLRSRSFKMSPSEELEYKEDFILKLRISYLRKLKKDQIRDFRFACAILFSMIKTQWDNKSVGLLLAAWAGPDYTASRDYFDWTEAEQRKRQERPIRRGGSPLTDGTSWVNWCLLKDGLRIFWLQYVLLSPKFVKEYLLREWESRSEEQVGMERKYGTLLERALRELDGGWAGEQYLAFIVVPQIELENTFWLPYRHSPVRAISPSTAEMTSIPHRVMFRNPTAGQN
;
A
#
# COMPACT_ATOMS: atom_id res chain seq x y z
N MET A 1 17.46 -40.78 0.20
CA MET A 1 16.17 -40.23 -0.26
C MET A 1 16.47 -39.26 -1.38
N ALA A 2 15.87 -39.45 -2.56
CA ALA A 2 16.02 -38.50 -3.66
C ALA A 2 15.33 -37.19 -3.27
N THR A 3 16.06 -36.08 -3.40
CA THR A 3 15.54 -34.74 -3.16
C THR A 3 15.05 -34.14 -4.46
N LEU A 4 14.18 -33.12 -4.39
CA LEU A 4 13.74 -32.38 -5.58
C LEU A 4 14.92 -31.87 -6.41
N ALA A 5 16.03 -31.51 -5.76
CA ALA A 5 17.24 -31.05 -6.43
C ALA A 5 17.94 -32.13 -7.26
N ASP A 6 17.66 -33.41 -7.03
CA ASP A 6 18.29 -34.51 -7.78
C ASP A 6 17.63 -34.76 -9.14
N LEU A 7 16.52 -34.08 -9.44
CA LEU A 7 15.86 -34.16 -10.74
C LEU A 7 16.70 -33.52 -11.87
N PRO A 8 16.58 -34.02 -13.11
CA PRO A 8 17.09 -33.36 -14.30
C PRO A 8 16.61 -31.91 -14.43
N THR A 9 17.46 -31.06 -15.00
CA THR A 9 17.21 -29.62 -15.18
C THR A 9 15.92 -29.35 -15.95
N GLU A 10 15.62 -30.16 -16.95
CA GLU A 10 14.45 -30.03 -17.81
C GLU A 10 13.16 -30.24 -17.01
N LEU A 11 13.13 -31.26 -16.15
CA LEU A 11 11.99 -31.53 -15.27
C LEU A 11 11.83 -30.42 -14.23
N LEU A 12 12.92 -29.89 -13.68
CA LEU A 12 12.88 -28.77 -12.77
C LEU A 12 12.32 -27.50 -13.41
N VAL A 13 12.66 -27.22 -14.68
CA VAL A 13 12.09 -26.10 -15.45
C VAL A 13 10.59 -26.31 -15.65
N LEU A 14 10.15 -27.51 -16.03
CA LEU A 14 8.72 -27.83 -16.18
C LEU A 14 7.96 -27.65 -14.87
N ILE A 15 8.50 -28.13 -13.75
CA ILE A 15 7.91 -27.92 -12.43
C ILE A 15 7.80 -26.41 -12.14
N CYS A 16 8.85 -25.63 -12.41
CA CYS A 16 8.82 -24.18 -12.18
C CYS A 16 7.76 -23.45 -13.00
N ARG A 17 7.44 -23.91 -14.22
CA ARG A 17 6.39 -23.32 -15.08
C ARG A 17 4.98 -23.49 -14.51
N GLU A 18 4.76 -24.57 -13.76
CA GLU A 18 3.47 -24.87 -13.14
C GLU A 18 3.24 -24.15 -11.81
N LEU A 19 4.25 -23.43 -11.29
CA LEU A 19 4.13 -22.74 -10.03
C LEU A 19 3.50 -21.35 -10.19
N PRO A 20 2.61 -20.92 -9.26
CA PRO A 20 2.25 -19.52 -9.16
C PRO A 20 3.46 -18.69 -8.70
N LEU A 21 3.43 -17.39 -8.98
CA LEU A 21 4.55 -16.47 -8.78
C LEU A 21 5.13 -16.51 -7.37
N PHE A 22 4.25 -16.59 -6.36
CA PHE A 22 4.68 -16.64 -4.97
C PHE A 22 5.43 -17.92 -4.62
N SER A 23 4.94 -19.08 -5.08
CA SER A 23 5.60 -20.37 -4.88
C SER A 23 6.96 -20.42 -5.58
N LEU A 24 7.06 -19.85 -6.78
CA LEU A 24 8.31 -19.72 -7.49
C LEU A 24 9.35 -18.87 -6.72
N TYR A 25 8.92 -17.75 -6.13
CA TYR A 25 9.82 -16.93 -5.30
C TYR A 25 10.28 -17.64 -4.04
N ASN A 26 9.40 -18.40 -3.39
CA ASN A 26 9.77 -19.19 -2.22
C ASN A 26 10.74 -20.32 -2.60
N LEU A 27 10.50 -21.00 -3.73
CA LEU A 27 11.39 -22.04 -4.24
C LEU A 27 12.80 -21.49 -4.51
N ARG A 28 12.88 -20.32 -5.15
CA ARG A 28 14.14 -19.60 -5.39
C ARG A 28 14.89 -19.25 -4.11
N ARG A 29 14.19 -19.01 -2.99
CA ARG A 29 14.83 -18.72 -1.68
C ARG A 29 15.27 -19.98 -0.95
N ALA A 30 14.62 -21.10 -1.20
CA ALA A 30 14.88 -22.36 -0.50
C ALA A 30 16.19 -23.04 -0.95
N ASN A 31 16.61 -22.84 -2.21
CA ASN A 31 17.76 -23.56 -2.77
C ASN A 31 18.51 -22.72 -3.82
N SER A 32 19.83 -22.59 -3.68
CA SER A 32 20.68 -21.78 -4.57
C SER A 32 20.82 -22.36 -5.99
N ARG A 33 20.82 -23.69 -6.15
CA ARG A 33 20.81 -24.35 -7.47
C ARG A 33 19.50 -24.07 -8.19
N LEU A 34 18.36 -24.15 -7.50
CA LEU A 34 17.06 -23.78 -8.08
C LEU A 34 17.02 -22.29 -8.42
N ALA A 35 17.61 -21.43 -7.59
CA ALA A 35 17.71 -20.01 -7.89
C ALA A 35 18.50 -19.72 -9.17
N ALA A 36 19.62 -20.41 -9.38
CA ALA A 36 20.43 -20.30 -10.59
C ALA A 36 19.66 -20.81 -11.82
N LEU A 37 19.07 -22.01 -11.74
CA LEU A 37 18.26 -22.61 -12.80
C LEU A 37 17.10 -21.70 -13.21
N ILE A 38 16.36 -21.17 -12.24
CA ILE A 38 15.23 -20.26 -12.46
C ILE A 38 15.73 -19.00 -13.19
N LYS A 39 16.87 -18.43 -12.76
CA LYS A 39 17.44 -17.23 -13.39
C LYS A 39 17.87 -17.49 -14.84
N GLU A 40 18.56 -18.59 -15.09
CA GLU A 40 19.04 -19.00 -16.42
C GLU A 40 17.88 -19.28 -17.38
N ASN A 41 16.77 -19.83 -16.88
CA ASN A 41 15.58 -20.18 -17.68
C ASN A 41 14.44 -19.16 -17.54
N SER A 42 14.74 -17.93 -17.12
CA SER A 42 13.73 -16.93 -16.75
C SER A 42 12.71 -16.65 -17.85
N THR A 43 13.15 -16.49 -19.10
CA THR A 43 12.25 -16.21 -20.24
C THR A 43 11.24 -17.33 -20.49
N GLY A 44 11.67 -18.59 -20.33
CA GLY A 44 10.83 -19.77 -20.50
C GLY A 44 9.95 -20.11 -19.30
N ILE A 45 10.22 -19.53 -18.12
CA ILE A 45 9.45 -19.76 -16.89
C ILE A 45 8.44 -18.63 -16.65
N SER A 46 8.88 -17.38 -16.81
CA SER A 46 8.10 -16.19 -16.45
C SER A 46 6.76 -16.10 -17.17
N ALA A 47 6.70 -16.37 -18.48
CA ALA A 47 5.43 -16.30 -19.23
C ALA A 47 4.39 -17.28 -18.67
N TRP A 48 4.78 -18.54 -18.43
CA TRP A 48 3.90 -19.56 -17.87
C TRP A 48 3.43 -19.21 -16.46
N VAL A 49 4.36 -18.77 -15.62
CA VAL A 49 4.06 -18.34 -14.25
C VAL A 49 3.10 -17.15 -14.25
N ALA A 50 3.25 -16.23 -15.20
CA ALA A 50 2.33 -15.10 -15.36
C ALA A 50 0.91 -15.58 -15.68
N HIS A 51 0.76 -16.50 -16.66
CA HIS A 51 -0.54 -17.12 -16.99
C HIS A 51 -1.17 -17.89 -15.83
N ARG A 52 -0.35 -18.47 -14.94
CA ARG A 52 -0.84 -19.17 -13.74
C ARG A 52 -1.20 -18.23 -12.58
N THR A 53 -0.72 -16.98 -12.61
CA THR A 53 -0.85 -16.05 -11.47
C THR A 53 -1.82 -14.92 -11.73
N PHE A 54 -1.87 -14.42 -12.96
CA PHE A 54 -2.64 -13.23 -13.32
C PHE A 54 -3.74 -13.60 -14.32
N SER A 55 -4.83 -12.83 -14.31
CA SER A 55 -5.87 -12.96 -15.33
C SER A 55 -5.35 -12.52 -16.71
N ASP A 56 -5.96 -13.04 -17.78
CA ASP A 56 -5.56 -12.72 -19.15
C ASP A 56 -5.64 -11.21 -19.47
N ALA A 57 -6.57 -10.49 -18.83
CA ALA A 57 -6.70 -9.04 -18.96
C ALA A 57 -5.48 -8.23 -18.47
N VAL A 58 -4.70 -8.77 -17.52
CA VAL A 58 -3.44 -8.17 -17.04
C VAL A 58 -2.25 -8.58 -17.91
N LEU A 59 -2.38 -9.73 -18.58
CA LEU A 59 -1.37 -10.31 -19.45
C LEU A 59 -1.44 -9.77 -20.88
N ALA A 60 -2.55 -9.14 -21.27
CA ALA A 60 -2.73 -8.41 -22.51
C ALA A 60 -1.65 -7.32 -22.65
N THR A 61 -0.49 -7.71 -23.17
CA THR A 61 0.65 -6.84 -23.47
C THR A 61 1.35 -7.32 -24.72
N ASP A 62 2.05 -6.37 -25.32
CA ASP A 62 2.81 -6.49 -26.56
C ASP A 62 3.73 -7.73 -26.55
N ASP A 63 3.51 -8.65 -27.50
CA ASP A 63 4.27 -9.89 -27.66
C ASP A 63 5.75 -9.65 -27.99
N SER A 64 6.12 -8.41 -28.32
CA SER A 64 7.49 -8.01 -28.64
C SER A 64 8.44 -7.94 -27.45
N GLN A 65 7.96 -7.97 -26.20
CA GLN A 65 8.81 -7.84 -25.02
C GLN A 65 9.43 -9.16 -24.56
N ILE A 66 10.70 -9.10 -24.13
CA ILE A 66 11.37 -10.23 -23.47
C ILE A 66 10.66 -10.50 -22.14
N LYS A 67 9.96 -11.64 -22.06
CA LYS A 67 9.17 -12.06 -20.90
C LYS A 67 10.06 -12.66 -19.80
N ASP A 68 10.98 -11.87 -19.23
CA ASP A 68 11.89 -12.31 -18.15
C ASP A 68 11.33 -12.06 -16.74
N PHE A 69 12.17 -12.12 -15.70
CA PHE A 69 11.74 -11.83 -14.31
C PHE A 69 11.46 -10.36 -14.04
N GLU A 70 12.10 -9.44 -14.76
CA GLU A 70 11.83 -8.03 -14.60
C GLU A 70 10.44 -7.71 -15.15
N TRP A 71 10.12 -8.24 -16.33
CA TRP A 71 8.76 -8.23 -16.88
C TRP A 71 7.75 -8.86 -15.93
N LEU A 72 8.03 -10.07 -15.41
CA LEU A 72 7.11 -10.72 -14.46
C LEU A 72 6.85 -9.90 -13.19
N ASN A 73 7.87 -9.18 -12.71
CA ASN A 73 7.73 -8.28 -11.57
C ASN A 73 6.96 -6.99 -11.91
N SER A 74 7.01 -6.51 -13.14
CA SER A 74 6.21 -5.36 -13.55
C SER A 74 4.72 -5.72 -13.56
N LYS A 75 4.38 -6.98 -13.91
CA LYS A 75 3.00 -7.49 -13.90
C LYS A 75 2.32 -7.48 -12.54
N ILE A 76 3.08 -7.59 -11.44
CA ILE A 76 2.52 -7.42 -10.09
C ILE A 76 1.89 -6.04 -9.94
N LEU A 77 2.53 -4.99 -10.47
CA LEU A 77 2.01 -3.62 -10.36
C LEU A 77 0.79 -3.41 -11.25
N ASP A 78 0.81 -3.97 -12.46
CA ASP A 78 -0.33 -3.91 -13.38
C ASP A 78 -1.54 -4.65 -12.82
N PHE A 79 -1.32 -5.82 -12.21
CA PHE A 79 -2.35 -6.58 -11.50
C PHE A 79 -2.94 -5.77 -10.34
N LEU A 80 -2.08 -5.23 -9.47
CA LEU A 80 -2.56 -4.40 -8.35
C LEU A 80 -3.31 -3.17 -8.85
N ALA A 81 -2.88 -2.55 -9.94
CA ALA A 81 -3.57 -1.41 -10.53
C ALA A 81 -4.96 -1.80 -11.08
N ALA A 82 -5.07 -2.94 -11.77
CA ALA A 82 -6.35 -3.50 -12.21
C ALA A 82 -7.31 -3.72 -11.02
N VAL A 83 -6.84 -4.39 -9.98
CA VAL A 83 -7.62 -4.64 -8.77
C VAL A 83 -8.04 -3.33 -8.08
N LEU A 84 -7.15 -2.33 -8.04
CA LEU A 84 -7.47 -1.02 -7.48
C LEU A 84 -8.55 -0.30 -8.29
N VAL A 85 -8.53 -0.40 -9.62
CA VAL A 85 -9.58 0.17 -10.48
C VAL A 85 -10.92 -0.51 -10.26
N ASP A 86 -10.95 -1.84 -10.26
CA ASP A 86 -12.16 -2.63 -9.98
C ASP A 86 -12.78 -2.24 -8.62
N ARG A 87 -11.94 -1.94 -7.62
CA ARG A 87 -12.41 -1.48 -6.30
C ARG A 87 -13.00 -0.07 -6.28
N ILE A 88 -12.51 0.84 -7.11
CA ILE A 88 -13.10 2.19 -7.22
C ILE A 88 -14.53 2.10 -7.74
N GLN A 89 -14.79 1.16 -8.67
CA GLN A 89 -16.12 0.90 -9.20
C GLN A 89 -17.09 0.43 -8.11
N ASP A 90 -16.67 -0.55 -7.30
CA ASP A 90 -17.49 -1.05 -6.18
C ASP A 90 -17.88 0.08 -5.21
N ASP A 91 -16.94 0.99 -4.93
CA ASP A 91 -17.14 2.08 -3.96
C ASP A 91 -17.98 3.23 -4.49
N SER A 92 -17.94 3.47 -5.81
CA SER A 92 -18.71 4.51 -6.48
C SER A 92 -20.20 4.14 -6.59
N PHE A 93 -20.53 2.85 -6.53
CA PHE A 93 -21.91 2.35 -6.47
C PHE A 93 -22.70 2.94 -5.29
N ASP A 94 -22.08 2.97 -4.10
CA ASP A 94 -22.71 3.47 -2.87
C ASP A 94 -22.93 4.99 -2.89
N LEU A 95 -22.14 5.75 -3.67
CA LEU A 95 -22.16 7.21 -3.68
C LEU A 95 -23.07 7.79 -4.78
N PHE A 96 -23.23 7.09 -5.91
CA PHE A 96 -23.91 7.63 -7.10
C PHE A 96 -25.13 6.82 -7.57
N GLY A 97 -25.55 5.78 -6.84
CA GLY A 97 -26.85 5.14 -7.04
C GLY A 97 -27.01 4.32 -8.33
N GLY A 98 -25.90 3.88 -8.92
CA GLY A 98 -25.89 2.99 -10.09
C GLY A 98 -24.53 2.30 -10.29
N PRO A 99 -24.43 1.28 -11.16
CA PRO A 99 -23.18 0.62 -11.53
C PRO A 99 -22.30 1.58 -12.36
N TYR A 100 -21.75 2.58 -11.69
CA TYR A 100 -20.81 3.53 -12.25
C TYR A 100 -19.40 3.07 -11.93
N GLY A 101 -18.71 2.59 -12.96
CA GLY A 101 -17.29 2.31 -12.90
C GLY A 101 -16.82 1.55 -14.14
N ILE A 102 -15.55 1.70 -14.44
CA ILE A 102 -14.91 1.09 -15.59
C ILE A 102 -14.19 -0.15 -15.05
N THR A 103 -14.61 -1.35 -15.47
CA THR A 103 -13.92 -2.59 -15.07
C THR A 103 -12.49 -2.57 -15.58
N ALA A 104 -11.58 -3.28 -14.91
CA ALA A 104 -10.20 -3.37 -15.31
C ALA A 104 -10.00 -4.03 -16.69
N GLU A 105 -11.00 -4.75 -17.18
CA GLU A 105 -11.02 -5.36 -18.51
C GLU A 105 -11.46 -4.38 -19.60
N ASP A 106 -12.20 -3.32 -19.25
CA ASP A 106 -12.64 -2.29 -20.20
C ASP A 106 -11.45 -1.43 -20.62
N ASP A 107 -11.32 -1.15 -21.92
CA ASP A 107 -10.22 -0.35 -22.49
C ASP A 107 -10.11 1.05 -21.85
N ARG A 108 -11.24 1.62 -21.41
CA ARG A 108 -11.26 2.93 -20.73
C ARG A 108 -10.53 2.89 -19.38
N SER A 109 -10.36 1.71 -18.78
CA SER A 109 -9.60 1.54 -17.53
C SER A 109 -8.11 1.66 -17.74
N HIS A 110 -7.64 1.60 -19.00
CA HIS A 110 -6.21 1.68 -19.30
C HIS A 110 -5.58 2.95 -18.73
N PHE A 111 -6.24 4.10 -18.91
CA PHE A 111 -5.75 5.37 -18.39
C PHE A 111 -5.58 5.38 -16.85
N PRO A 112 -6.61 5.09 -16.03
CA PRO A 112 -6.44 5.04 -14.58
C PRO A 112 -5.47 3.93 -14.14
N ARG A 113 -5.47 2.75 -14.79
CA ARG A 113 -4.50 1.68 -14.51
C ARG A 113 -3.07 2.16 -14.70
N VAL A 114 -2.75 2.80 -15.83
CA VAL A 114 -1.39 3.35 -16.09
C VAL A 114 -0.97 4.35 -15.03
N ARG A 115 -1.86 5.24 -14.60
CA ARG A 115 -1.55 6.24 -13.57
C ARG A 115 -1.35 5.60 -12.21
N ILE A 116 -2.20 4.64 -11.85
CA ILE A 116 -2.04 3.86 -10.61
C ILE A 116 -0.72 3.11 -10.65
N THR A 117 -0.41 2.37 -11.72
CA THR A 117 0.87 1.66 -11.89
C THR A 117 2.06 2.60 -11.68
N LYS A 118 2.07 3.79 -12.30
CA LYS A 118 3.12 4.82 -12.09
C LYS A 118 3.23 5.25 -10.62
N GLY A 119 2.10 5.47 -9.96
CA GLY A 119 2.08 5.80 -8.53
C GLY A 119 2.60 4.65 -7.65
N LEU A 120 2.19 3.41 -7.92
CA LEU A 120 2.66 2.22 -7.23
C LEU A 120 4.17 2.00 -7.42
N GLN A 121 4.72 2.30 -8.60
CA GLN A 121 6.18 2.29 -8.83
C GLN A 121 6.90 3.27 -7.90
N ILE A 122 6.37 4.48 -7.72
CA ILE A 122 6.93 5.47 -6.80
C ILE A 122 6.88 4.96 -5.35
N LEU A 123 5.76 4.38 -4.91
CA LEU A 123 5.64 3.75 -3.59
C LEU A 123 6.68 2.64 -3.39
N ARG A 124 6.88 1.79 -4.40
CA ARG A 124 7.90 0.72 -4.38
C ARG A 124 9.30 1.31 -4.18
N GLN A 125 9.64 2.40 -4.87
CA GLN A 125 10.94 3.06 -4.69
C GLN A 125 11.09 3.70 -3.31
N LEU A 126 10.05 4.31 -2.76
CA LEU A 126 10.08 4.88 -1.40
C LEU A 126 10.27 3.81 -0.31
N SER A 127 9.71 2.61 -0.50
CA SER A 127 9.95 1.45 0.36
C SER A 127 11.34 0.86 0.16
N LYS A 128 11.84 0.82 -1.08
CA LYS A 128 13.23 0.42 -1.35
C LYS A 128 14.22 1.33 -0.63
N ILE A 129 14.03 2.65 -0.69
CA ILE A 129 14.86 3.63 0.04
C ILE A 129 14.91 3.33 1.54
N TYR A 130 13.77 2.96 2.14
CA TYR A 130 13.70 2.59 3.55
C TYR A 130 14.56 1.37 3.87
N ASN A 131 14.45 0.32 3.04
CA ASN A 131 15.19 -0.93 3.23
C ASN A 131 16.71 -0.75 2.98
N ASP A 132 17.08 0.00 1.94
CA ASP A 132 18.49 0.27 1.62
C ASP A 132 19.15 1.13 2.71
N ALA A 133 18.42 2.14 3.22
CA ALA A 133 18.91 3.00 4.30
C ALA A 133 19.23 2.22 5.58
N LYS A 134 18.50 1.15 5.90
CA LYS A 134 18.81 0.29 7.07
C LYS A 134 20.21 -0.31 6.99
N VAL A 135 20.69 -0.61 5.79
CA VAL A 135 22.01 -1.21 5.57
C VAL A 135 23.09 -0.13 5.47
N GLN A 136 22.78 0.99 4.82
CA GLN A 136 23.75 2.04 4.48
C GLN A 136 23.89 3.15 5.53
N MET A 137 23.20 3.03 6.66
CA MET A 137 23.09 4.14 7.58
C MET A 137 24.44 4.57 8.17
N PRO A 138 24.83 5.84 8.04
CA PRO A 138 26.06 6.31 8.62
C PRO A 138 25.97 6.22 10.15
N LYS A 139 27.08 5.81 10.79
CA LYS A 139 27.17 5.89 12.25
C LYS A 139 26.96 7.35 12.68
N PRO A 140 26.15 7.62 13.71
CA PRO A 140 25.90 8.98 14.17
C PRO A 140 27.23 9.63 14.54
N SER A 141 27.62 10.67 13.79
CA SER A 141 28.85 11.39 14.07
C SER A 141 28.65 12.30 15.28
N PHE A 142 29.67 12.45 16.12
CA PHE A 142 29.65 13.34 17.29
C PHE A 142 29.17 14.75 16.93
N ARG A 143 29.59 15.28 15.77
CA ARG A 143 29.14 16.60 15.28
C ARG A 143 27.64 16.69 15.04
N ASN A 144 27.04 15.63 14.47
CA ASN A 144 25.59 15.59 14.23
C ASN A 144 24.82 15.49 15.55
N THR A 145 25.33 14.75 16.52
CA THR A 145 24.78 14.67 17.87
C THR A 145 24.83 16.03 18.57
N VAL A 146 25.97 16.73 18.53
CA VAL A 146 26.11 18.07 19.11
C VAL A 146 25.15 19.08 18.46
N ARG A 147 25.02 19.06 17.12
CA ARG A 147 24.04 19.91 16.41
C ARG A 147 22.60 19.63 16.81
N ARG A 148 22.24 18.38 17.14
CA ARG A 148 20.90 18.04 17.64
C ARG A 148 20.70 18.47 19.09
N ALA A 149 21.68 18.24 19.97
CA ALA A 149 21.64 18.70 21.35
C ALA A 149 21.50 20.24 21.45
N LEU A 150 22.08 20.97 20.50
CA LEU A 150 21.92 22.43 20.37
C LEU A 150 20.48 22.86 20.04
N ARG A 151 19.68 22.02 19.38
CA ARG A 151 18.28 22.32 19.04
C ARG A 151 17.32 22.04 20.19
N THR A 152 17.67 21.14 21.10
CA THR A 152 16.89 20.89 22.31
C THR A 152 17.16 21.97 23.35
N ARG A 153 16.11 22.49 24.01
CA ARG A 153 16.20 23.56 25.04
C ARG A 153 17.12 23.25 26.24
N SER A 154 17.60 22.01 26.39
CA SER A 154 18.43 21.54 27.50
C SER A 154 19.93 21.38 27.16
N PHE A 155 20.48 22.27 26.33
CA PHE A 155 21.86 22.17 25.83
C PHE A 155 22.91 21.96 26.94
N LYS A 156 22.81 22.68 28.07
CA LYS A 156 23.82 22.63 29.15
C LYS A 156 23.92 21.26 29.82
N ASN A 157 22.80 20.55 29.97
CA ASN A 157 22.78 19.24 30.65
C ASN A 157 23.26 18.14 29.69
N THR A 158 22.81 18.18 28.43
CA THR A 158 23.25 17.23 27.41
C THR A 158 24.74 17.37 27.11
N MET A 159 25.28 18.59 27.04
CA MET A 159 26.70 18.80 26.70
C MET A 159 27.65 18.37 27.84
N LYS A 160 27.27 18.60 29.11
CA LYS A 160 28.01 18.04 30.27
C LYS A 160 28.03 16.51 30.26
N GLN A 161 26.94 15.87 29.86
CA GLN A 161 26.85 14.41 29.78
C GLN A 161 27.66 13.86 28.60
N VAL A 162 27.61 14.52 27.44
CA VAL A 162 28.40 14.18 26.25
C VAL A 162 29.91 14.29 26.51
N LEU A 163 30.36 15.35 27.18
CA LEU A 163 31.78 15.55 27.50
C LEU A 163 32.31 14.59 28.57
N ARG A 164 31.46 14.10 29.47
CA ARG A 164 31.84 13.14 30.53
C ARG A 164 31.81 11.68 30.07
N SER A 165 31.07 11.37 29.01
CA SER A 165 30.91 10.01 28.49
C SER A 165 31.97 9.70 27.43
N ARG A 166 32.98 8.88 27.74
CA ARG A 166 33.96 8.39 26.75
C ARG A 166 33.32 7.61 25.58
N SER A 167 32.09 7.11 25.76
CA SER A 167 31.26 6.57 24.70
C SER A 167 29.84 7.14 24.81
N PHE A 168 29.46 8.02 23.90
CA PHE A 168 28.07 8.48 23.81
C PHE A 168 27.19 7.35 23.29
N LYS A 169 26.31 6.81 24.14
CA LYS A 169 25.27 5.88 23.74
C LYS A 169 23.99 6.68 23.52
N MET A 170 23.48 6.69 22.29
CA MET A 170 22.16 7.27 22.00
C MET A 170 21.09 6.45 22.71
N SER A 171 20.04 7.13 23.18
CA SER A 171 18.85 6.39 23.63
C SER A 171 18.20 5.67 22.43
N PRO A 172 17.47 4.56 22.65
CA PRO A 172 16.76 3.87 21.56
C PRO A 172 15.83 4.80 20.76
N SER A 173 15.18 5.75 21.44
CA SER A 173 14.31 6.76 20.82
C SER A 173 15.11 7.74 19.96
N GLU A 174 16.24 8.25 20.44
CA GLU A 174 17.12 9.12 19.64
C GLU A 174 17.67 8.40 18.40
N GLU A 175 18.00 7.11 18.54
CA GLU A 175 18.48 6.29 17.43
C GLU A 175 17.38 6.10 16.38
N LEU A 176 16.15 5.81 16.81
CA LEU A 176 14.99 5.74 15.91
C LEU A 176 14.75 7.08 15.21
N GLU A 177 14.80 8.20 15.92
CA GLU A 177 14.61 9.53 15.32
C GLU A 177 15.74 9.85 14.32
N TYR A 178 16.97 9.42 14.61
CA TYR A 178 18.08 9.50 13.68
C TYR A 178 17.83 8.70 12.39
N LYS A 179 17.37 7.46 12.53
CA LYS A 179 17.01 6.58 11.41
C LYS A 179 15.93 7.22 10.53
N GLU A 180 14.82 7.62 11.13
CA GLU A 180 13.69 8.16 10.38
C GLU A 180 13.98 9.52 9.74
N ASP A 181 14.76 10.40 10.39
CA ASP A 181 15.22 11.67 9.78
C ASP A 181 16.10 11.44 8.55
N PHE A 182 16.99 10.45 8.60
CA PHE A 182 17.84 10.10 7.48
C PHE A 182 17.02 9.56 6.31
N ILE A 183 16.11 8.62 6.58
CA ILE A 183 15.21 8.02 5.57
C ILE A 183 14.31 9.09 4.95
N LEU A 184 13.72 9.97 5.77
CA LEU A 184 12.88 11.06 5.28
C LEU A 184 13.64 11.95 4.28
N LYS A 185 14.89 12.31 4.59
CA LYS A 185 15.73 13.13 3.69
C LYS A 185 15.97 12.43 2.35
N LEU A 186 16.25 11.13 2.36
CA LEU A 186 16.43 10.35 1.13
C LEU A 186 15.14 10.29 0.30
N ARG A 187 14.00 10.03 0.95
CA ARG A 187 12.68 10.02 0.29
C ARG A 187 12.33 11.38 -0.32
N ILE A 188 12.51 12.48 0.43
CA ILE A 188 12.27 13.84 -0.08
C ILE A 188 13.22 14.15 -1.24
N SER A 189 14.49 13.74 -1.15
CA SER A 189 15.46 13.92 -2.25
C SER A 189 15.03 13.18 -3.52
N TYR A 190 14.50 11.97 -3.39
CA TYR A 190 13.94 11.22 -4.52
C TYR A 190 12.71 11.92 -5.09
N LEU A 191 11.74 12.32 -4.26
CA LEU A 191 10.51 12.98 -4.69
C LEU A 191 10.78 14.31 -5.42
N ARG A 192 11.77 15.08 -4.99
CA ARG A 192 12.18 16.34 -5.65
C ARG A 192 12.69 16.15 -7.09
N LYS A 193 13.10 14.93 -7.47
CA LYS A 193 13.55 14.61 -8.83
C LYS A 193 12.39 14.24 -9.76
N LEU A 194 11.21 13.99 -9.22
CA LEU A 194 10.04 13.59 -9.98
C LEU A 194 9.36 14.81 -10.60
N LYS A 195 8.74 14.62 -11.76
CA LYS A 195 7.86 15.62 -12.37
C LYS A 195 6.58 15.75 -11.55
N LYS A 196 5.94 16.92 -11.65
CA LYS A 196 4.67 17.21 -10.95
C LYS A 196 3.59 16.15 -11.23
N ASP A 197 3.43 15.72 -12.48
CA ASP A 197 2.43 14.71 -12.83
C ASP A 197 2.72 13.33 -12.21
N GLN A 198 3.99 12.97 -12.02
CA GLN A 198 4.36 11.75 -11.31
C GLN A 198 4.00 11.83 -9.82
N ILE A 199 4.17 13.00 -9.19
CA ILE A 199 3.71 13.23 -7.80
C ILE A 199 2.19 13.07 -7.71
N ARG A 200 1.45 13.60 -8.69
CA ARG A 200 -0.01 13.45 -8.75
C ARG A 200 -0.43 12.00 -8.94
N ASP A 201 0.23 11.26 -9.82
CA ASP A 201 0.00 9.81 -10.03
C ASP A 201 0.26 9.03 -8.73
N PHE A 202 1.32 9.37 -8.00
CA PHE A 202 1.61 8.79 -6.68
C PHE A 202 0.52 9.09 -5.65
N ARG A 203 0.10 10.36 -5.53
CA ARG A 203 -1.00 10.74 -4.61
C ARG A 203 -2.30 10.02 -4.97
N PHE A 204 -2.61 9.92 -6.27
CA PHE A 204 -3.79 9.21 -6.77
C PHE A 204 -3.75 7.73 -6.40
N ALA A 205 -2.65 7.03 -6.68
CA ALA A 205 -2.48 5.63 -6.30
C ALA A 205 -2.60 5.43 -4.79
N CYS A 206 -1.97 6.27 -3.97
CA CYS A 206 -2.08 6.22 -2.52
C CYS A 206 -3.51 6.42 -2.04
N ALA A 207 -4.25 7.38 -2.58
CA ALA A 207 -5.63 7.62 -2.17
C ALA A 207 -6.54 6.41 -2.42
N ILE A 208 -6.39 5.74 -3.57
CA ILE A 208 -7.14 4.51 -3.87
C ILE A 208 -6.67 3.36 -2.99
N LEU A 209 -5.36 3.22 -2.79
CA LEU A 209 -4.79 2.19 -1.92
C LEU A 209 -5.31 2.34 -0.48
N PHE A 210 -5.42 3.57 0.01
CA PHE A 210 -5.96 3.88 1.32
C PHE A 210 -7.47 3.65 1.41
N SER A 211 -8.23 3.87 0.33
CA SER A 211 -9.65 3.52 0.32
C SER A 211 -9.88 2.01 0.44
N MET A 212 -8.88 1.19 0.11
CA MET A 212 -8.94 -0.27 0.37
C MET A 212 -8.77 -0.63 1.85
N ILE A 213 -8.11 0.22 2.63
CA ILE A 213 -7.90 0.02 4.06
C ILE A 213 -9.09 0.67 4.79
N LYS A 214 -10.30 0.20 4.51
CA LYS A 214 -11.50 0.73 5.18
C LYS A 214 -11.46 0.36 6.65
N THR A 215 -11.52 1.37 7.50
CA THR A 215 -11.94 1.22 8.89
C THR A 215 -13.46 1.35 8.97
N GLN A 216 -14.08 0.85 10.03
CA GLN A 216 -15.52 1.03 10.29
C GLN A 216 -15.99 2.51 10.29
N TRP A 217 -15.06 3.47 10.32
CA TRP A 217 -15.33 4.91 10.35
C TRP A 217 -15.32 5.57 8.96
N ASP A 218 -14.81 4.89 7.93
CA ASP A 218 -14.67 5.47 6.59
C ASP A 218 -15.98 5.45 5.78
N ASN A 219 -17.07 4.89 6.34
CA ASN A 219 -18.36 4.89 5.67
C ASN A 219 -19.54 5.01 6.65
N LYS A 220 -19.94 6.25 6.99
CA LYS A 220 -21.10 6.51 7.87
C LYS A 220 -22.43 5.97 7.32
N SER A 221 -22.62 6.00 6.00
CA SER A 221 -23.84 5.53 5.32
C SER A 221 -24.00 4.02 5.48
N VAL A 222 -22.89 3.30 5.39
CA VAL A 222 -22.81 1.85 5.59
C VAL A 222 -22.83 1.47 7.08
N GLY A 223 -22.22 2.26 7.96
CA GLY A 223 -22.25 2.01 9.41
C GLY A 223 -23.67 2.03 9.99
N LEU A 224 -24.53 2.94 9.50
CA LEU A 224 -25.95 2.99 9.85
C LEU A 224 -26.73 1.79 9.29
N LEU A 225 -26.48 1.40 8.05
CA LEU A 225 -27.11 0.23 7.42
C LEU A 225 -26.67 -1.11 8.06
N LEU A 226 -25.39 -1.23 8.42
CA LEU A 226 -24.85 -2.38 9.13
C LEU A 226 -25.35 -2.47 10.56
N ALA A 227 -25.45 -1.35 11.29
CA ALA A 227 -26.07 -1.32 12.61
C ALA A 227 -27.56 -1.73 12.55
N ALA A 228 -28.26 -1.38 11.47
CA ALA A 228 -29.65 -1.80 11.25
C ALA A 228 -29.79 -3.29 10.88
N TRP A 229 -28.81 -3.87 10.18
CA TRP A 229 -28.85 -5.26 9.69
C TRP A 229 -28.21 -6.29 10.63
N ALA A 230 -27.15 -5.92 11.36
CA ALA A 230 -26.35 -6.84 12.17
C ALA A 230 -26.90 -7.04 13.60
N GLY A 231 -28.01 -6.40 13.94
CA GLY A 231 -28.66 -6.49 15.24
C GLY A 231 -27.92 -5.72 16.35
N PRO A 232 -28.52 -5.65 17.56
CA PRO A 232 -27.99 -4.90 18.70
C PRO A 232 -26.61 -5.39 19.20
N ASP A 233 -26.21 -6.59 18.80
CA ASP A 233 -24.90 -7.19 19.14
C ASP A 233 -23.76 -6.77 18.21
N TYR A 234 -24.04 -5.98 17.17
CA TYR A 234 -23.00 -5.26 16.42
C TYR A 234 -22.43 -4.17 17.32
N THR A 235 -21.56 -4.58 18.23
CA THR A 235 -20.61 -3.66 18.82
C THR A 235 -19.73 -3.22 17.67
N ALA A 236 -19.88 -1.96 17.25
CA ALA A 236 -18.89 -1.20 16.49
C ALA A 236 -17.60 -1.08 17.34
N SER A 237 -17.06 -2.23 17.73
CA SER A 237 -15.96 -2.43 18.66
C SER A 237 -14.72 -1.99 17.92
N ARG A 238 -14.53 -0.67 17.99
CA ARG A 238 -13.28 0.08 17.89
C ARG A 238 -12.23 -0.63 17.03
N ASP A 239 -12.22 -0.34 15.73
CA ASP A 239 -10.98 -0.44 14.95
C ASP A 239 -9.97 0.53 15.58
N TYR A 240 -9.23 0.03 16.58
CA TYR A 240 -8.33 0.79 17.46
C TYR A 240 -7.00 1.14 16.83
N PHE A 241 -6.65 0.48 15.74
CA PHE A 241 -5.34 0.71 15.15
C PHE A 241 -5.41 2.07 14.47
N ASP A 242 -4.48 2.94 14.89
CA ASP A 242 -4.27 4.27 14.37
C ASP A 242 -5.03 5.46 14.97
N TRP A 243 -5.62 5.33 16.16
CA TRP A 243 -6.21 6.49 16.85
C TRP A 243 -5.83 6.52 18.33
N THR A 244 -5.26 7.62 18.79
CA THR A 244 -5.19 7.88 20.24
C THR A 244 -6.59 8.20 20.76
N GLU A 245 -6.90 7.86 22.03
CA GLU A 245 -8.20 8.22 22.63
C GLU A 245 -8.46 9.73 22.56
N ALA A 246 -7.40 10.55 22.65
CA ALA A 246 -7.48 12.00 22.51
C ALA A 246 -7.88 12.45 21.10
N GLU A 247 -7.41 11.77 20.05
CA GLU A 247 -7.82 12.01 18.66
C GLU A 247 -9.27 11.58 18.42
N GLN A 248 -9.70 10.48 19.05
CA GLN A 248 -11.09 10.02 18.99
C GLN A 248 -12.03 11.04 19.64
N ARG A 249 -11.71 11.54 20.85
CA ARG A 249 -12.50 12.58 21.53
C ARG A 249 -12.58 13.86 20.72
N LYS A 250 -11.45 14.36 20.20
CA LYS A 250 -11.41 15.54 19.32
C LYS A 250 -12.26 15.37 18.05
N ARG A 251 -12.40 14.15 17.54
CA ARG A 251 -13.26 13.85 16.37
C ARG A 251 -14.72 13.72 16.73
N GLN A 252 -15.05 13.18 17.90
CA GLN A 252 -16.43 13.18 18.41
C GLN A 252 -16.92 14.61 18.67
N GLU A 253 -16.03 15.49 19.13
CA GLU A 253 -16.33 16.88 19.47
C GLU A 253 -16.33 17.84 18.25
N ARG A 254 -15.59 17.53 17.18
CA ARG A 254 -15.55 18.37 15.98
C ARG A 254 -16.55 17.86 14.93
N PRO A 255 -17.56 18.65 14.53
CA PRO A 255 -18.36 18.29 13.36
C PRO A 255 -17.42 18.08 12.19
N ILE A 256 -17.59 16.94 11.49
CA ILE A 256 -16.74 16.52 10.37
C ILE A 256 -16.66 17.68 9.39
N ARG A 257 -15.56 18.43 9.41
CA ARG A 257 -15.21 19.28 8.29
C ARG A 257 -15.10 18.35 7.09
N ARG A 258 -16.00 18.50 6.12
CA ARG A 258 -15.93 17.81 4.84
C ARG A 258 -14.49 17.97 4.32
N GLY A 259 -13.73 16.88 4.20
CA GLY A 259 -12.55 16.88 3.32
C GLY A 259 -11.21 16.35 3.82
N GLY A 260 -11.09 15.67 4.97
CA GLY A 260 -9.79 15.06 5.35
C GLY A 260 -9.91 13.71 6.05
N SER A 261 -9.51 12.63 5.37
CA SER A 261 -9.19 11.37 6.05
C SER A 261 -7.73 11.44 6.55
N PRO A 262 -7.42 10.94 7.74
CA PRO A 262 -6.06 10.85 8.27
C PRO A 262 -5.09 10.03 7.43
N LEU A 263 -5.64 9.16 6.58
CA LEU A 263 -4.89 8.53 5.51
C LEU A 263 -4.47 9.57 4.45
N THR A 264 -5.31 10.55 4.12
CA THR A 264 -5.02 11.61 3.14
C THR A 264 -4.22 12.80 3.68
N ASP A 265 -4.11 12.97 5.01
CA ASP A 265 -3.33 14.05 5.62
C ASP A 265 -1.96 13.63 6.18
N GLY A 266 -1.61 12.35 6.08
CA GLY A 266 -0.32 11.86 6.55
C GLY A 266 -0.26 11.58 8.06
N THR A 267 -1.33 11.82 8.81
CA THR A 267 -1.34 11.65 10.28
C THR A 267 -1.53 10.21 10.72
N SER A 268 -2.09 9.38 9.83
CA SER A 268 -2.17 7.95 9.99
C SER A 268 -0.79 7.29 10.05
N TRP A 269 -0.55 6.43 11.04
CA TRP A 269 0.60 5.53 11.12
C TRP A 269 0.61 4.52 9.97
N VAL A 270 -0.55 4.13 9.46
CA VAL A 270 -0.65 3.24 8.31
C VAL A 270 0.08 3.85 7.11
N ASN A 271 0.01 5.17 6.92
CA ASN A 271 0.80 5.86 5.88
C ASN A 271 2.29 5.57 6.02
N TRP A 272 2.84 5.66 7.25
CA TRP A 272 4.23 5.34 7.51
C TRP A 272 4.52 3.85 7.25
N CYS A 273 3.63 2.96 7.70
CA CYS A 273 3.78 1.51 7.54
C CYS A 273 3.84 1.12 6.05
N LEU A 274 2.97 1.69 5.21
CA LEU A 274 2.99 1.48 3.77
C LEU A 274 4.27 2.00 3.11
N LEU A 275 4.79 3.13 3.57
CA LEU A 275 6.06 3.65 3.07
C LEU A 275 7.22 2.72 3.44
N LYS A 276 7.17 2.07 4.62
CA LYS A 276 8.18 1.09 5.07
C LYS A 276 8.07 -0.22 4.28
N ASP A 277 6.93 -0.89 4.33
CA ASP A 277 6.76 -2.26 3.82
C ASP A 277 6.36 -2.31 2.33
N GLY A 278 5.92 -1.18 1.79
CA GLY A 278 5.55 -1.02 0.38
C GLY A 278 4.31 -1.81 0.00
N LEU A 279 4.29 -2.27 -1.25
CA LEU A 279 3.17 -3.01 -1.84
C LEU A 279 3.10 -4.48 -1.41
N ARG A 280 4.09 -4.95 -0.66
CA ARG A 280 4.19 -6.36 -0.26
C ARG A 280 2.94 -6.81 0.50
N ILE A 281 2.40 -5.97 1.37
CA ILE A 281 1.26 -6.35 2.21
C ILE A 281 -0.02 -6.58 1.38
N PHE A 282 -0.23 -5.76 0.34
CA PHE A 282 -1.37 -5.90 -0.57
C PHE A 282 -1.18 -7.09 -1.48
N TRP A 283 0.03 -7.26 -2.03
CA TRP A 283 0.34 -8.44 -2.84
C TRP A 283 0.08 -9.75 -2.10
N LEU A 284 0.49 -9.83 -0.83
CA LEU A 284 0.26 -11.03 -0.01
C LEU A 284 -1.22 -11.28 0.26
N GLN A 285 -2.04 -10.24 0.43
CA GLN A 285 -3.49 -10.40 0.59
C GLN A 285 -4.12 -11.10 -0.62
N TYR A 286 -3.72 -10.73 -1.84
CA TYR A 286 -4.26 -11.34 -3.05
C TYR A 286 -3.71 -12.73 -3.31
N VAL A 287 -2.40 -12.92 -3.16
CA VAL A 287 -1.76 -14.23 -3.36
C VAL A 287 -2.27 -15.27 -2.37
N LEU A 288 -2.44 -14.90 -1.10
CA LEU A 288 -2.90 -15.82 -0.07
C LEU A 288 -4.43 -15.98 -0.06
N LEU A 289 -5.15 -15.29 -0.95
CA LEU A 289 -6.61 -15.24 -0.99
C LEU A 289 -7.22 -14.94 0.38
N SER A 290 -6.51 -14.14 1.20
CA SER A 290 -6.91 -13.84 2.57
C SER A 290 -7.43 -12.40 2.67
N PRO A 291 -8.75 -12.18 2.67
CA PRO A 291 -9.35 -10.84 2.79
C PRO A 291 -8.84 -10.03 3.98
N LYS A 292 -8.42 -10.72 5.04
CA LYS A 292 -8.06 -10.10 6.32
C LYS A 292 -6.56 -9.85 6.45
N PHE A 293 -5.75 -10.30 5.49
CA PHE A 293 -4.30 -10.30 5.64
C PHE A 293 -3.72 -8.90 5.91
N VAL A 294 -4.11 -7.87 5.13
CA VAL A 294 -3.60 -6.50 5.37
C VAL A 294 -3.98 -6.02 6.76
N LYS A 295 -5.22 -6.26 7.21
CA LYS A 295 -5.68 -5.84 8.54
C LYS A 295 -4.91 -6.57 9.65
N GLU A 296 -4.83 -7.90 9.60
CA GLU A 296 -4.13 -8.71 10.59
C GLU A 296 -2.63 -8.36 10.64
N TYR A 297 -2.03 -8.10 9.47
CA TYR A 297 -0.66 -7.63 9.36
C TYR A 297 -0.48 -6.28 10.05
N LEU A 298 -1.33 -5.29 9.73
CA LEU A 298 -1.24 -3.95 10.31
C LEU A 298 -1.46 -3.97 11.82
N LEU A 299 -2.43 -4.75 12.30
CA LEU A 299 -2.70 -4.90 13.73
C LEU A 299 -1.51 -5.51 14.47
N ARG A 300 -0.95 -6.61 13.94
CA ARG A 300 0.23 -7.26 14.53
C ARG A 300 1.46 -6.33 14.52
N GLU A 301 1.71 -5.64 13.41
CA GLU A 301 2.81 -4.67 13.36
C GLU A 301 2.58 -3.52 14.33
N TRP A 302 1.35 -3.02 14.49
CA TRP A 302 1.01 -1.98 15.45
C TRP A 302 1.22 -2.43 16.90
N GLU A 303 0.70 -3.60 17.28
CA GLU A 303 0.84 -4.17 18.63
C GLU A 303 2.30 -4.46 19.01
N SER A 304 3.17 -4.68 18.02
CA SER A 304 4.61 -4.88 18.24
C SER A 304 5.37 -3.59 18.58
N ARG A 305 4.71 -2.42 18.58
CA ARG A 305 5.33 -1.10 18.71
C ARG A 305 4.96 -0.43 20.02
N SER A 306 5.89 0.34 20.57
CA SER A 306 5.58 1.25 21.68
C SER A 306 4.84 2.49 21.18
N GLU A 307 4.05 3.11 22.05
CA GLU A 307 3.33 4.36 21.75
C GLU A 307 4.29 5.49 21.31
N GLU A 308 5.44 5.60 21.97
CA GLU A 308 6.49 6.58 21.60
C GLU A 308 7.00 6.34 20.18
N GLN A 309 7.27 5.08 19.82
CA GLN A 309 7.69 4.72 18.47
C GLN A 309 6.61 5.04 17.43
N VAL A 310 5.36 4.68 17.69
CA VAL A 310 4.22 5.00 16.81
C VAL A 310 4.10 6.51 16.61
N GLY A 311 4.18 7.30 17.68
CA GLY A 311 4.11 8.76 17.61
C GLY A 311 5.24 9.35 16.76
N MET A 312 6.44 8.80 16.85
CA MET A 312 7.57 9.19 16.02
C MET A 312 7.34 8.84 14.54
N GLU A 313 6.92 7.61 14.25
CA GLU A 313 6.67 7.13 12.89
C GLU A 313 5.57 7.94 12.18
N ARG A 314 4.50 8.26 12.90
CA ARG A 314 3.46 9.19 12.45
C ARG A 314 4.02 10.56 12.11
N LYS A 315 4.83 11.15 13.00
CA LYS A 315 5.49 12.44 12.76
C LYS A 315 6.24 12.43 11.43
N TYR A 316 6.96 11.35 11.11
CA TYR A 316 7.69 11.23 9.84
C TYR A 316 6.79 10.99 8.63
N GLY A 317 5.69 10.24 8.77
CA GLY A 317 4.64 10.16 7.76
C GLY A 317 4.04 11.53 7.42
N THR A 318 3.70 12.31 8.45
CA THR A 318 3.14 13.67 8.30
C THR A 318 4.13 14.64 7.67
N LEU A 319 5.42 14.56 8.04
CA LEU A 319 6.46 15.40 7.43
C LEU A 319 6.65 15.09 5.93
N LEU A 320 6.56 13.82 5.53
CA LEU A 320 6.62 13.45 4.12
C LEU A 320 5.39 13.97 3.36
N GLU A 321 4.18 13.82 3.92
CA GLU A 321 2.96 14.33 3.29
C GLU A 321 2.99 15.85 3.13
N ARG A 322 3.52 16.58 4.12
CA ARG A 322 3.75 18.02 3.98
C ARG A 322 4.68 18.34 2.82
N ALA A 323 5.80 17.64 2.71
CA ALA A 323 6.73 17.83 1.61
C ALA A 323 6.08 17.51 0.25
N LEU A 324 5.23 16.47 0.17
CA LEU A 324 4.48 16.14 -1.03
C LEU A 324 3.51 17.26 -1.45
N ARG A 325 2.82 17.90 -0.50
CA ARG A 325 1.93 19.03 -0.78
C ARG A 325 2.67 20.26 -1.30
N GLU A 326 3.87 20.52 -0.75
CA GLU A 326 4.74 21.59 -1.24
C GLU A 326 5.20 21.30 -2.68
N LEU A 327 5.59 20.05 -2.99
CA LEU A 327 6.04 19.64 -4.31
C LEU A 327 4.91 19.65 -5.36
N ASP A 328 3.68 19.35 -4.97
CA ASP A 328 2.51 19.43 -5.85
C ASP A 328 1.96 20.87 -6.00
N GLY A 329 2.54 21.84 -5.29
CA GLY A 329 2.10 23.24 -5.34
C GLY A 329 0.71 23.46 -4.77
N GLY A 330 0.35 22.76 -3.69
CA GLY A 330 -0.88 23.01 -2.93
C GLY A 330 -2.14 22.41 -3.55
N TRP A 331 -2.06 21.20 -4.10
CA TRP A 331 -3.21 20.44 -4.62
C TRP A 331 -4.35 20.40 -3.59
N ALA A 332 -5.36 21.25 -3.80
CA ALA A 332 -6.55 21.31 -2.97
C ALA A 332 -7.42 20.10 -3.31
N GLY A 333 -7.91 19.40 -2.27
CA GLY A 333 -8.67 18.15 -2.39
C GLY A 333 -9.92 18.21 -3.29
N GLU A 334 -10.35 19.38 -3.74
CA GLU A 334 -11.41 19.55 -4.74
C GLU A 334 -11.06 18.92 -6.10
N GLN A 335 -9.77 18.83 -6.45
CA GLN A 335 -9.35 18.13 -7.67
C GLN A 335 -9.36 16.59 -7.53
N TYR A 336 -9.47 16.02 -6.33
CA TYR A 336 -9.68 14.58 -6.16
C TYR A 336 -11.02 14.14 -6.75
N LEU A 337 -12.07 14.94 -6.51
CA LEU A 337 -13.36 14.77 -7.17
C LEU A 337 -13.24 15.02 -8.66
N ALA A 338 -12.48 16.04 -9.09
CA ALA A 338 -12.18 16.21 -10.50
C ALA A 338 -11.44 15.00 -11.08
N PHE A 339 -10.59 14.25 -10.38
CA PHE A 339 -9.98 13.04 -10.96
C PHE A 339 -10.91 11.82 -11.03
N ILE A 340 -11.97 11.79 -10.22
CA ILE A 340 -13.04 10.80 -10.31
C ILE A 340 -14.05 11.22 -11.40
N VAL A 341 -14.28 12.53 -11.58
CA VAL A 341 -15.31 13.13 -12.45
C VAL A 341 -14.77 13.58 -13.83
N VAL A 342 -13.49 13.87 -13.99
CA VAL A 342 -12.84 14.27 -15.27
C VAL A 342 -12.71 13.11 -16.24
N PRO A 343 -12.45 11.84 -15.82
CA PRO A 343 -12.68 10.72 -16.71
C PRO A 343 -14.11 10.75 -17.24
N GLN A 344 -15.08 11.15 -16.43
CA GLN A 344 -16.47 11.29 -16.85
C GLN A 344 -16.62 12.36 -17.93
N ILE A 345 -16.10 13.58 -17.75
CA ILE A 345 -16.29 14.68 -18.73
C ILE A 345 -15.48 14.48 -20.01
N GLU A 346 -14.25 13.94 -19.93
CA GLU A 346 -13.45 13.63 -21.12
C GLU A 346 -13.96 12.37 -21.84
N LEU A 347 -14.48 11.35 -21.13
CA LEU A 347 -15.14 10.20 -21.76
C LEU A 347 -16.52 10.57 -22.32
N GLU A 348 -17.27 11.44 -21.66
CA GLU A 348 -18.54 11.96 -22.16
C GLU A 348 -18.30 12.80 -23.44
N ASN A 349 -17.33 13.72 -23.44
CA ASN A 349 -17.07 14.53 -24.64
C ASN A 349 -16.45 13.75 -25.83
N THR A 350 -15.89 12.56 -25.60
CA THR A 350 -15.25 11.76 -26.67
C THR A 350 -16.06 10.53 -27.09
N PHE A 351 -16.98 10.02 -26.27
CA PHE A 351 -17.65 8.72 -26.48
C PHE A 351 -19.17 8.68 -26.20
N TRP A 352 -19.91 9.77 -26.39
CA TRP A 352 -21.39 9.68 -26.47
C TRP A 352 -21.86 9.16 -27.83
N LEU A 353 -21.90 7.84 -28.01
CA LEU A 353 -22.82 7.09 -28.89
C LEU A 353 -23.13 5.72 -28.23
N PRO A 354 -24.29 5.09 -28.51
CA PRO A 354 -25.28 4.70 -27.50
C PRO A 354 -25.05 3.29 -26.92
N TYR A 355 -24.30 3.17 -25.82
CA TYR A 355 -24.34 1.97 -24.98
C TYR A 355 -25.31 2.16 -23.82
N ARG A 356 -26.60 2.28 -24.15
CA ARG A 356 -27.68 2.09 -23.18
C ARG A 356 -27.99 0.60 -23.08
N HIS A 357 -27.79 0.06 -21.88
CA HIS A 357 -28.41 -1.17 -21.36
C HIS A 357 -28.10 -2.49 -22.10
N SER A 358 -26.96 -3.11 -21.77
CA SER A 358 -26.93 -4.58 -21.71
C SER A 358 -27.09 -5.01 -20.25
N PRO A 359 -28.18 -5.69 -19.87
CA PRO A 359 -28.41 -6.19 -18.51
C PRO A 359 -27.61 -7.49 -18.22
N VAL A 360 -26.77 -7.93 -19.14
CA VAL A 360 -25.96 -9.14 -18.95
C VAL A 360 -24.70 -8.78 -18.17
N ARG A 361 -24.73 -9.06 -16.86
CA ARG A 361 -23.55 -9.11 -16.00
C ARG A 361 -22.56 -10.13 -16.56
N ALA A 362 -21.59 -9.69 -17.33
CA ALA A 362 -20.30 -10.35 -17.33
C ALA A 362 -19.59 -9.87 -16.06
N ILE A 363 -19.75 -10.60 -14.96
CA ILE A 363 -18.81 -10.47 -13.84
C ILE A 363 -17.48 -10.90 -14.44
N SER A 364 -16.52 -9.98 -14.57
CA SER A 364 -15.20 -10.36 -15.06
C SER A 364 -14.66 -11.51 -14.20
N PRO A 365 -13.89 -12.46 -14.74
CA PRO A 365 -13.23 -13.47 -13.93
C PRO A 365 -12.45 -12.86 -12.74
N SER A 366 -11.84 -11.67 -12.93
CA SER A 366 -11.23 -10.90 -11.83
C SER A 366 -12.24 -10.45 -10.77
N THR A 367 -13.42 -9.99 -11.17
CA THR A 367 -14.53 -9.61 -10.26
C THR A 367 -15.15 -10.84 -9.60
N ALA A 368 -15.21 -12.00 -10.26
CA ALA A 368 -15.72 -13.25 -9.70
C ALA A 368 -14.79 -13.80 -8.60
N GLU A 369 -13.49 -13.77 -8.85
CA GLU A 369 -12.47 -14.07 -7.83
C GLU A 369 -12.49 -13.02 -6.70
N MET A 370 -12.65 -11.73 -7.02
CA MET A 370 -12.74 -10.65 -6.02
C MET A 370 -14.05 -10.63 -5.21
N THR A 371 -15.16 -11.11 -5.74
CA THR A 371 -16.46 -11.23 -5.04
C THR A 371 -16.53 -12.47 -4.15
N SER A 372 -15.72 -13.50 -4.46
CA SER A 372 -15.50 -14.65 -3.57
C SER A 372 -14.71 -14.30 -2.30
N ILE A 373 -14.00 -13.17 -2.32
CA ILE A 373 -13.37 -12.55 -1.16
C ILE A 373 -14.46 -11.73 -0.44
N PRO A 374 -14.96 -12.16 0.75
CA PRO A 374 -16.11 -11.53 1.39
C PRO A 374 -15.94 -10.01 1.53
N HIS A 375 -16.92 -9.28 1.00
CA HIS A 375 -16.96 -7.81 0.91
C HIS A 375 -16.87 -7.09 2.28
N ARG A 376 -17.07 -7.80 3.40
CA ARG A 376 -17.01 -7.25 4.75
C ARG A 376 -16.52 -8.27 5.76
N VAL A 377 -15.70 -7.78 6.68
CA VAL A 377 -15.22 -8.52 7.84
C VAL A 377 -16.11 -8.19 9.05
N MET A 378 -16.92 -9.16 9.48
CA MET A 378 -17.57 -9.12 10.80
C MET A 378 -16.64 -9.77 11.82
N PHE A 379 -16.47 -9.13 12.98
CA PHE A 379 -15.65 -9.64 14.09
C PHE A 379 -16.53 -10.26 15.18
N ARG A 380 -16.05 -11.35 15.78
CA ARG A 380 -16.47 -11.77 17.12
C ARG A 380 -15.59 -11.07 18.14
N ASN A 381 -16.22 -10.63 19.23
CA ASN A 381 -15.58 -9.98 20.36
C ASN A 381 -14.63 -10.97 21.09
N PRO A 382 -13.34 -10.65 21.26
CA PRO A 382 -12.40 -11.51 21.99
C PRO A 382 -12.67 -11.58 23.50
N THR A 383 -13.58 -10.76 24.05
CA THR A 383 -13.95 -10.83 25.48
C THR A 383 -15.14 -11.73 25.79
N ALA A 384 -15.72 -12.45 24.83
CA ALA A 384 -16.85 -13.35 25.08
C ALA A 384 -16.47 -14.69 25.76
N GLY A 385 -15.31 -14.74 26.44
CA GLY A 385 -14.77 -15.95 27.08
C GLY A 385 -14.40 -15.79 28.55
N GLN A 386 -14.91 -14.77 29.24
CA GLN A 386 -14.84 -14.67 30.70
C GLN A 386 -16.17 -14.13 31.24
N ASN A 387 -17.11 -15.04 31.44
CA ASN A 387 -18.12 -15.02 32.51
C ASN A 387 -18.57 -16.45 32.75
#